data_AF-A0AAI9R848-F1
#
_entry.id   AF-A0AAI9R848-F1
#
_cell.length_a   1.000
_cell.length_b   1.000
_cell.length_c   1.000
_cell.angle_alpha   90.00
_cell.angle_beta   90.00
_cell.angle_gamma   90.00
#
_symmetry.space_group_name_H-M   'P 1'
#
loop_
_entity.id
_entity.type
_entity.pdbx_description
1 polymer ?
#
loop_
_entity_poly.entity_id
_entity_poly.type
_entity_poly.pdbx_seq_one_letter_code
_entity_poly.pdbx_strand_id
1 'polypeptide(L)'
;MEGRAFRALRPKLDARFHRSFDVDIEGDVMEWSDAKANLDPTKPLVEQGLDSKSSCELALALARWCSFGEWSCWDARLFLYIEPLLGRNLSGEEFLQQKVWSEFSESLSRIDRISYAESVVLDWMARRQGFGETMEPSEDPRILPTMESHRSASESLFDFIYRARSEELPILIGREFLEPELWNLDSQSLGEVMEVAA
;
A
#
# COMPACT_ATOMS: atom_id res chain seq x y z
N MET A 1 23.76 -9.44 -18.82
CA MET A 1 24.63 -8.65 -17.92
C MET A 1 24.36 -9.15 -16.50
N GLU A 2 25.26 -9.96 -15.93
CA GLU A 2 24.97 -10.95 -14.85
C GLU A 2 25.19 -10.45 -13.39
N GLY A 3 25.05 -9.15 -13.11
CA GLY A 3 25.61 -8.58 -11.87
C GLY A 3 24.68 -8.35 -10.67
N ARG A 4 23.35 -8.29 -10.84
CA ARG A 4 22.41 -7.77 -9.80
C ARG A 4 22.86 -6.44 -9.16
N ALA A 5 23.63 -5.64 -9.91
CA ALA A 5 24.38 -4.51 -9.38
C ALA A 5 23.46 -3.37 -8.92
N PHE A 6 22.26 -3.28 -9.50
CA PHE A 6 21.32 -2.22 -9.19
C PHE A 6 20.60 -2.40 -7.85
N ARG A 7 20.59 -3.62 -7.28
CA ARG A 7 19.98 -3.88 -5.96
C ARG A 7 20.54 -2.99 -4.85
N ALA A 8 21.82 -2.63 -4.95
CA ALA A 8 22.50 -1.76 -3.97
C ALA A 8 22.01 -0.30 -4.02
N LEU A 9 21.34 0.12 -5.10
CA LEU A 9 20.78 1.48 -5.23
C LEU A 9 19.40 1.62 -4.56
N ARG A 10 18.81 0.52 -4.10
CA ARG A 10 17.46 0.53 -3.52
C ARG A 10 17.49 1.06 -2.09
N PRO A 11 16.43 1.75 -1.63
CA PRO A 11 16.31 2.11 -0.24
C PRO A 11 16.39 0.89 0.66
N LYS A 12 17.03 1.08 1.83
CA LYS A 12 17.17 0.01 2.82
C LYS A 12 15.79 -0.48 3.28
N LEU A 13 15.60 -1.80 3.26
CA LEU A 13 14.39 -2.45 3.74
C LEU A 13 14.17 -2.17 5.23
N ASP A 14 12.95 -1.79 5.59
CA ASP A 14 12.50 -1.83 6.99
C ASP A 14 12.18 -3.28 7.36
N ALA A 15 12.83 -3.82 8.38
CA ALA A 15 12.60 -5.19 8.81
C ALA A 15 11.17 -5.45 9.32
N ARG A 16 10.41 -4.39 9.61
CA ARG A 16 9.00 -4.49 10.05
C ARG A 16 8.01 -4.70 8.90
N PHE A 17 8.41 -4.38 7.67
CA PHE A 17 7.51 -4.42 6.51
C PHE A 17 7.98 -5.44 5.48
N HIS A 18 7.01 -6.02 4.79
CA HIS A 18 7.30 -6.88 3.66
C HIS A 18 7.65 -6.03 2.43
N ARG A 19 8.24 -6.66 1.42
CA ARG A 19 8.53 -6.04 0.14
C ARG A 19 8.44 -7.09 -0.96
N SER A 20 7.20 -7.36 -1.37
CA SER A 20 6.84 -8.47 -2.27
C SER A 20 7.57 -8.42 -3.61
N PHE A 21 7.81 -7.22 -4.11
CA PHE A 21 8.49 -6.95 -5.37
C PHE A 21 10.02 -7.17 -5.33
N ASP A 22 10.65 -7.49 -4.19
CA ASP A 22 12.12 -7.57 -4.11
C ASP A 22 12.79 -8.64 -4.99
N VAL A 23 12.06 -9.71 -5.32
CA VAL A 23 12.63 -10.85 -6.03
C VAL A 23 12.81 -10.53 -7.52
N ASP A 24 11.75 -9.99 -8.13
CA ASP A 24 11.62 -9.94 -9.59
C ASP A 24 11.59 -8.52 -10.19
N ILE A 25 11.49 -7.46 -9.37
CA ILE A 25 11.35 -6.09 -9.90
C ILE A 25 12.49 -5.61 -10.81
N GLU A 26 13.72 -6.15 -10.64
CA GLU A 26 14.85 -5.85 -11.54
C GLU A 26 14.62 -6.50 -12.91
N GLY A 27 14.15 -7.74 -12.88
CA GLY A 27 13.77 -8.49 -14.07
C GLY A 27 12.60 -7.81 -14.77
N ASP A 28 11.55 -7.41 -14.05
CA ASP A 28 10.37 -6.76 -14.61
C ASP A 28 10.73 -5.45 -15.34
N VAL A 29 11.58 -4.61 -14.74
CA VAL A 29 12.04 -3.35 -15.36
C VAL A 29 12.90 -3.64 -16.60
N MET A 30 13.76 -4.66 -16.55
CA MET A 30 14.57 -5.07 -17.70
C MET A 30 13.73 -5.65 -18.83
N GLU A 31 12.78 -6.53 -18.51
CA GLU A 31 11.86 -7.14 -19.47
C GLU A 31 10.99 -6.08 -20.13
N TRP A 32 10.48 -5.12 -19.34
CA TRP A 32 9.78 -3.96 -19.88
C TRP A 32 10.67 -3.17 -20.85
N SER A 33 11.93 -2.90 -20.47
CA SER A 33 12.87 -2.17 -21.32
C SER A 33 13.20 -2.93 -22.61
N ASP A 34 13.41 -4.24 -22.55
CA ASP A 34 13.72 -5.08 -23.71
C ASP A 34 12.52 -5.21 -24.65
N ALA A 35 11.29 -5.20 -24.10
CA ALA A 35 10.05 -5.22 -24.88
C ALA A 35 9.79 -3.92 -25.65
N LYS A 36 10.36 -2.78 -25.22
CA LYS A 36 10.22 -1.49 -25.90
C LYS A 36 11.44 -1.21 -26.79
N ALA A 37 11.29 -1.45 -28.09
CA ALA A 37 12.33 -1.11 -29.06
C ALA A 37 12.50 0.42 -29.19
N ASN A 38 13.74 0.87 -29.39
CA ASN A 38 14.11 2.26 -29.71
C ASN A 38 13.92 3.30 -28.58
N LEU A 39 13.98 2.88 -27.31
CA LEU A 39 14.10 3.85 -26.22
C LEU A 39 15.39 4.67 -26.38
N ASP A 40 15.28 5.99 -26.31
CA ASP A 40 16.40 6.92 -26.28
C ASP A 40 16.73 7.27 -24.83
N PRO A 41 17.80 6.71 -24.22
CA PRO A 41 18.10 6.91 -22.81
C PRO A 41 18.49 8.36 -22.48
N THR A 42 18.65 9.23 -23.48
CA THR A 42 18.95 10.66 -23.28
C THR A 42 17.69 11.51 -23.14
N LYS A 43 16.50 10.95 -23.39
CA LYS A 43 15.22 11.66 -23.34
C LYS A 43 14.38 11.20 -22.15
N PRO A 44 13.54 12.09 -21.58
CA PRO A 44 12.58 11.70 -20.54
C PRO A 44 11.57 10.69 -21.09
N LEU A 45 10.95 9.92 -20.19
CA LEU A 45 10.03 8.82 -20.54
C LEU A 45 8.84 9.29 -21.40
N VAL A 46 8.36 10.50 -21.15
CA VAL A 46 7.25 11.14 -21.89
C VAL A 46 7.58 11.44 -23.35
N GLU A 47 8.85 11.62 -23.69
CA GLU A 47 9.31 11.89 -25.05
C GLU A 47 9.62 10.61 -25.85
N GLN A 48 9.42 9.43 -25.25
CA GLN A 48 9.71 8.13 -25.86
C GLN A 48 8.62 7.68 -26.85
N GLY A 49 7.51 8.41 -26.95
CA GLY A 49 6.38 8.04 -27.82
C GLY A 49 5.66 6.76 -27.36
N LEU A 50 5.73 6.46 -26.07
CA LEU A 50 5.04 5.34 -25.44
C LEU A 50 3.57 5.68 -25.22
N ASP A 51 2.70 4.67 -25.23
CA ASP A 51 1.33 4.83 -24.75
C ASP A 51 1.29 5.03 -23.22
N SER A 52 0.18 5.59 -22.73
CA SER A 52 0.01 5.93 -21.30
C SER A 52 0.16 4.69 -20.40
N LYS A 53 -0.40 3.55 -20.81
CA LYS A 53 -0.30 2.30 -20.06
C LYS A 53 1.15 1.85 -19.91
N SER A 54 1.89 1.77 -21.02
CA SER A 54 3.32 1.40 -21.02
C SER A 54 4.14 2.31 -20.11
N SER A 55 3.86 3.61 -20.12
CA SER A 55 4.54 4.60 -19.29
C SER A 55 4.24 4.40 -17.81
N CYS A 56 2.97 4.15 -17.47
CA CYS A 56 2.53 3.89 -16.10
C CYS A 56 3.02 2.54 -15.57
N GLU A 57 3.17 1.51 -16.41
CA GLU A 57 3.76 0.21 -16.05
C GLU A 57 5.20 0.40 -15.53
N LEU A 58 6.04 1.13 -16.27
CA LEU A 58 7.39 1.44 -15.82
C LEU A 58 7.39 2.33 -14.58
N ALA A 59 6.54 3.37 -14.54
CA ALA A 59 6.45 4.25 -13.39
C ALA A 59 6.07 3.49 -12.11
N LEU A 60 5.10 2.56 -12.19
CA LEU A 60 4.70 1.69 -11.09
C LEU A 60 5.84 0.77 -10.66
N ALA A 61 6.56 0.17 -11.62
CA ALA A 61 7.70 -0.68 -11.33
C ALA A 61 8.83 0.09 -10.63
N LEU A 62 9.12 1.31 -11.07
CA LEU A 62 10.11 2.19 -10.46
C LEU A 62 9.67 2.72 -9.10
N ALA A 63 8.37 3.03 -8.91
CA ALA A 63 7.85 3.41 -7.61
C ALA A 63 8.03 2.26 -6.60
N ARG A 64 7.69 1.03 -6.99
CA ARG A 64 7.99 -0.18 -6.20
C ARG A 64 9.48 -0.35 -5.96
N TRP A 65 10.33 -0.19 -6.98
CA TRP A 65 11.78 -0.25 -6.84
C TRP A 65 12.31 0.68 -5.73
N CYS A 66 11.76 1.88 -5.66
CA CYS A 66 12.09 2.95 -4.72
C CYS A 66 11.36 2.88 -3.37
N SER A 67 10.50 1.88 -3.14
CA SER A 67 9.78 1.76 -1.87
C SER A 67 10.65 1.17 -0.76
N PHE A 68 10.51 1.67 0.47
CA PHE A 68 11.19 1.08 1.64
C PHE A 68 10.52 -0.21 2.12
N GLY A 69 9.23 -0.39 1.86
CA GLY A 69 8.42 -1.53 2.24
C GLY A 69 6.97 -1.37 1.76
N GLU A 70 6.17 -2.40 1.99
CA GLU A 70 4.76 -2.49 1.66
C GLU A 70 3.98 -2.93 2.91
N TRP A 71 2.83 -2.30 3.13
CA TRP A 71 1.80 -2.80 4.00
C TRP A 71 0.58 -3.14 3.16
N SER A 72 0.07 -4.37 3.28
CA SER A 72 -1.07 -4.85 2.51
C SER A 72 -2.01 -5.69 3.36
N CYS A 73 -3.28 -5.73 2.96
CA CYS A 73 -4.29 -6.58 3.56
C CYS A 73 -5.39 -6.89 2.54
N TRP A 74 -6.29 -7.81 2.89
CA TRP A 74 -7.51 -8.04 2.12
C TRP A 74 -8.42 -6.81 2.20
N ASP A 75 -8.99 -6.37 1.07
CA ASP A 75 -9.82 -5.16 0.96
C ASP A 75 -10.90 -5.05 2.04
N ALA A 76 -11.59 -6.15 2.36
CA ALA A 76 -12.63 -6.19 3.38
C ALA A 76 -12.11 -5.86 4.80
N ARG A 77 -10.81 -6.02 5.07
CA ARG A 77 -10.19 -5.66 6.35
C ARG A 77 -9.91 -4.17 6.48
N LEU A 78 -9.82 -3.42 5.38
CA LEU A 78 -9.61 -1.97 5.44
C LEU A 78 -10.74 -1.26 6.20
N PHE A 79 -11.98 -1.73 6.03
CA PHE A 79 -13.14 -1.24 6.79
C PHE A 79 -12.90 -1.38 8.31
N LEU A 80 -12.40 -2.54 8.76
CA LEU A 80 -12.10 -2.79 10.17
C LEU A 80 -10.95 -1.94 10.70
N TYR A 81 -9.99 -1.57 9.85
CA TYR A 81 -8.76 -0.91 10.30
C TYR A 81 -8.86 0.61 10.27
N ILE A 82 -9.67 1.16 9.37
CA ILE A 82 -9.74 2.60 9.14
C ILE A 82 -11.02 3.21 9.72
N GLU A 83 -12.17 2.57 9.54
CA GLU A 83 -13.46 3.13 9.97
C GLU A 83 -13.54 3.41 11.49
N PRO A 84 -13.04 2.55 12.39
CA PRO A 84 -13.16 2.80 13.83
C PRO A 84 -12.51 4.11 14.25
N LEU A 85 -11.41 4.47 13.58
CA LEU A 85 -10.66 5.68 13.89
C LEU A 85 -11.23 6.92 13.19
N LEU A 86 -11.80 6.76 11.99
CA LEU A 86 -12.46 7.86 11.27
C LEU A 86 -13.89 8.14 11.75
N GLY A 87 -14.52 7.19 12.45
CA GLY A 87 -15.88 7.32 12.97
C GLY A 87 -16.96 7.44 11.89
N ARG A 88 -16.68 6.96 10.67
CA ARG A 88 -17.61 6.97 9.54
C ARG A 88 -17.43 5.73 8.67
N ASN A 89 -18.50 5.33 8.00
CA ASN A 89 -18.44 4.26 7.02
C ASN A 89 -17.76 4.77 5.74
N LEU A 90 -16.94 3.91 5.14
CA LEU A 90 -16.27 4.14 3.87
C LEU A 90 -16.84 3.23 2.79
N SER A 91 -16.61 3.62 1.55
CA SER A 91 -16.78 2.76 0.38
C SER A 91 -15.42 2.19 -0.07
N GLY A 92 -15.43 1.08 -0.81
CA GLY A 92 -14.20 0.45 -1.28
C GLY A 92 -13.31 1.38 -2.13
N GLU A 93 -13.92 2.23 -2.96
CA GLU A 93 -13.20 3.17 -3.82
C GLU A 93 -12.59 4.34 -3.03
N GLU A 94 -13.13 4.68 -1.86
CA GLU A 94 -12.54 5.72 -1.00
C GLU A 94 -11.15 5.33 -0.48
N PHE A 95 -10.85 4.03 -0.34
CA PHE A 95 -9.52 3.57 0.06
C PHE A 95 -8.43 3.85 -0.97
N LEU A 96 -8.77 4.15 -2.22
CA LEU A 96 -7.81 4.55 -3.25
C LEU A 96 -7.48 6.06 -3.18
N GLN A 97 -8.20 6.82 -2.34
CA GLN A 97 -8.04 8.28 -2.26
C GLN A 97 -7.06 8.68 -1.16
N GLN A 98 -6.03 9.44 -1.51
CA GLN A 98 -5.05 9.98 -0.55
C GLN A 98 -5.69 10.77 0.59
N LYS A 99 -6.84 11.39 0.35
CA LYS A 99 -7.59 12.12 1.37
C LYS A 99 -7.93 11.23 2.57
N VAL A 100 -8.37 9.99 2.33
CA VAL A 100 -8.72 9.05 3.41
C VAL A 100 -7.49 8.69 4.23
N TRP A 101 -6.36 8.43 3.57
CA TRP A 101 -5.09 8.13 4.24
C TRP A 101 -4.52 9.33 5.00
N SER A 102 -4.74 10.55 4.50
CA SER A 102 -4.35 11.78 5.18
C SER A 102 -5.18 12.03 6.44
N GLU A 103 -6.51 11.89 6.35
CA GLU A 103 -7.43 11.94 7.49
C GLU A 103 -7.06 10.87 8.54
N PHE A 104 -6.80 9.64 8.09
CA PHE A 104 -6.44 8.53 8.94
C PHE A 104 -5.09 8.75 9.64
N SER A 105 -4.07 9.23 8.91
CA SER A 105 -2.77 9.61 9.46
C SER A 105 -2.89 10.72 10.52
N GLU A 106 -3.76 11.71 10.29
CA GLU A 106 -4.03 12.76 11.27
C GLU A 106 -4.68 12.20 12.53
N SER A 107 -5.70 11.36 12.41
CA SER A 107 -6.35 10.73 13.55
C SER A 107 -5.37 9.81 14.32
N LEU A 108 -4.55 9.04 13.59
CA LEU A 108 -3.52 8.19 14.17
C LEU A 108 -2.49 8.97 14.99
N SER A 109 -2.17 10.20 14.59
CA SER A 109 -1.19 11.04 15.33
C SER A 109 -1.63 11.43 16.74
N ARG A 110 -2.90 11.20 17.09
CA ARG A 110 -3.52 11.58 18.37
C ARG A 110 -3.75 10.39 19.30
N ILE A 111 -3.41 9.18 18.87
CA ILE A 111 -3.62 7.93 19.61
C ILE A 111 -2.32 7.12 19.63
N ASP A 112 -2.07 6.37 20.70
CA ASP A 112 -0.93 5.47 20.74
C ASP A 112 -1.23 4.15 19.99
N ARG A 113 -0.15 3.42 19.66
CA ARG A 113 -0.22 2.18 18.91
C ARG A 113 -1.13 1.12 19.54
N ILE A 114 -1.10 0.99 20.87
CA ILE A 114 -1.85 -0.04 21.59
C ILE A 114 -3.34 0.31 21.56
N SER A 115 -3.68 1.56 21.90
CA SER A 115 -5.07 2.04 21.89
C SER A 115 -5.71 1.93 20.49
N TYR A 116 -4.96 2.21 19.42
CA TYR A 116 -5.45 2.02 18.06
C TYR A 116 -5.72 0.55 17.74
N ALA A 117 -4.78 -0.35 18.01
CA ALA A 117 -4.96 -1.78 17.76
C ALA A 117 -6.11 -2.38 18.57
N GLU A 118 -6.30 -1.95 19.82
CA GLU A 118 -7.44 -2.32 20.65
C GLU A 118 -8.76 -1.83 20.06
N SER A 119 -8.81 -0.60 19.52
CA SER A 119 -10.03 -0.06 18.88
C SER A 119 -10.48 -0.92 17.69
N VAL A 120 -9.53 -1.41 16.89
CA VAL A 120 -9.77 -2.31 15.76
C VAL A 120 -10.32 -3.65 16.23
N VAL A 121 -9.72 -4.23 17.28
CA VAL A 121 -10.16 -5.50 17.85
C VAL A 121 -11.58 -5.38 18.40
N LEU A 122 -11.88 -4.31 19.14
CA LEU A 122 -13.20 -4.07 19.71
C LEU A 122 -14.27 -3.89 18.61
N ASP A 123 -13.96 -3.16 17.54
CA ASP A 123 -14.87 -3.01 16.40
C ASP A 123 -15.11 -4.36 15.69
N TRP A 124 -14.07 -5.15 15.46
CA TRP A 124 -14.21 -6.50 14.91
C TRP A 124 -15.11 -7.39 15.77
N MET A 125 -14.93 -7.39 17.10
CA MET A 125 -15.78 -8.13 18.04
C MET A 125 -17.24 -7.66 17.96
N ALA A 126 -17.46 -6.35 17.93
CA ALA A 126 -18.80 -5.77 17.85
C ALA A 126 -19.51 -6.14 16.54
N ARG A 127 -18.83 -6.08 15.39
CA ARG A 127 -19.40 -6.50 14.10
C ARG A 127 -19.71 -7.98 14.07
N ARG A 128 -18.82 -8.82 14.62
CA ARG A 128 -19.03 -10.26 14.74
C ARG A 128 -20.29 -10.57 15.56
N GLN A 129 -20.42 -9.96 16.74
CA GLN A 129 -21.63 -10.08 17.56
C GLN A 129 -22.88 -9.58 16.83
N GLY A 130 -22.76 -8.47 16.07
CA GLY A 130 -23.84 -7.92 15.24
C GLY A 130 -24.33 -8.88 14.15
N PHE A 131 -23.49 -9.81 13.69
CA PHE A 131 -23.88 -10.89 12.78
C PHE A 131 -24.47 -12.12 13.48
N GLY A 132 -24.59 -12.10 14.82
CA GLY A 132 -25.09 -13.23 15.61
C GLY A 132 -24.06 -14.35 15.79
N GLU A 133 -22.78 -14.08 15.53
CA GLU A 133 -21.69 -15.04 15.68
C GLU A 133 -21.23 -15.16 17.14
N THR A 134 -20.75 -16.35 17.51
CA THR A 134 -20.25 -16.60 18.87
C THR A 134 -18.96 -15.85 19.17
N MET A 135 -18.82 -15.41 20.43
CA MET A 135 -17.61 -14.84 21.01
C MET A 135 -16.90 -15.81 21.95
N GLU A 136 -17.44 -17.02 22.15
CA GLU A 136 -16.88 -18.01 23.06
C GLU A 136 -15.76 -18.80 22.36
N PRO A 137 -14.49 -18.70 22.79
CA PRO A 137 -13.38 -19.43 22.16
C PRO A 137 -13.52 -20.96 22.24
N SER A 138 -14.33 -21.47 23.18
CA SER A 138 -14.68 -22.88 23.27
C SER A 138 -15.62 -23.33 22.15
N GLU A 139 -16.42 -22.41 21.59
CA GLU A 139 -17.35 -22.68 20.49
C GLU A 139 -16.70 -22.41 19.12
N ASP A 140 -15.81 -21.42 19.03
CA ASP A 140 -14.98 -21.17 17.86
C ASP A 140 -13.50 -20.97 18.24
N PRO A 141 -12.63 -21.97 18.00
CA PRO A 141 -11.21 -21.88 18.35
C PRO A 141 -10.44 -20.88 17.48
N ARG A 142 -11.03 -20.34 16.41
CA ARG A 142 -10.39 -19.35 15.54
C ARG A 142 -10.49 -17.93 16.09
N ILE A 143 -11.31 -17.67 17.10
CA ILE A 143 -11.52 -16.32 17.66
C ILE A 143 -10.20 -15.71 18.12
N LEU A 144 -9.44 -16.41 18.97
CA LEU A 144 -8.19 -15.88 19.52
C LEU A 144 -7.10 -15.67 18.44
N PRO A 145 -6.84 -16.64 17.53
CA PRO A 145 -5.94 -16.39 16.40
C PRO A 145 -6.36 -15.24 15.49
N THR A 146 -7.68 -15.08 15.25
CA THR A 146 -8.19 -14.00 14.39
C THR A 146 -8.04 -12.64 15.04
N MET A 147 -8.35 -12.55 16.34
CA MET A 147 -8.11 -11.36 17.15
C MET A 147 -6.65 -10.94 17.11
N GLU A 148 -5.73 -11.89 17.30
CA GLU A 148 -4.29 -11.62 17.24
C GLU A 148 -3.84 -11.19 15.84
N SER A 149 -4.43 -11.77 14.78
CA SER A 149 -4.17 -11.34 13.40
C SER A 149 -4.60 -9.89 13.15
N HIS A 150 -5.76 -9.46 13.66
CA HIS A 150 -6.22 -8.08 13.54
C HIS A 150 -5.35 -7.12 14.37
N ARG A 151 -4.96 -7.52 15.58
CA ARG A 151 -4.03 -6.76 16.41
C ARG A 151 -2.69 -6.57 15.71
N SER A 152 -2.04 -7.64 15.27
CA SER A 152 -0.74 -7.57 14.61
C SER A 152 -0.78 -6.75 13.32
N ALA A 153 -1.82 -6.92 12.50
CA ALA A 153 -1.97 -6.15 11.26
C ALA A 153 -2.20 -4.66 11.50
N SER A 154 -3.01 -4.29 12.51
CA SER A 154 -3.23 -2.89 12.89
C SER A 154 -1.98 -2.27 13.53
N GLU A 155 -1.27 -2.96 14.43
CA GLU A 155 0.00 -2.47 14.96
C GLU A 155 1.04 -2.22 13.84
N SER A 156 1.11 -3.12 12.84
CA SER A 156 1.96 -2.93 11.66
C SER A 156 1.52 -1.73 10.80
N LEU A 157 0.21 -1.54 10.61
CA LEU A 157 -0.33 -0.39 9.88
C LEU A 157 0.00 0.93 10.58
N PHE A 158 -0.11 0.97 11.91
CA PHE A 158 0.28 2.13 12.71
C PHE A 158 1.74 2.50 12.46
N ASP A 159 2.64 1.51 12.58
CA ASP A 159 4.06 1.71 12.37
C ASP A 159 4.37 2.20 10.95
N PHE A 160 3.64 1.70 9.94
CA PHE A 160 3.80 2.09 8.54
C PHE A 160 3.41 3.55 8.31
N ILE A 161 2.20 3.94 8.73
CA ILE A 161 1.69 5.30 8.56
C ILE A 161 2.47 6.30 9.41
N TYR A 162 2.84 5.92 10.64
CA TYR A 162 3.67 6.75 11.51
C TYR A 162 5.02 7.07 10.84
N ARG A 163 5.67 6.04 10.28
CA ARG A 163 6.94 6.23 9.58
C ARG A 163 6.79 7.13 8.36
N ALA A 164 5.83 6.82 7.48
CA ALA A 164 5.58 7.60 6.28
C ALA A 164 5.32 9.09 6.62
N ARG A 165 4.52 9.36 7.66
CA ARG A 165 4.27 10.71 8.17
C ARG A 165 5.54 11.37 8.72
N SER A 166 6.31 10.66 9.55
CA SER A 166 7.47 11.23 10.26
C SER A 166 8.66 11.55 9.34
N GLU A 167 8.80 10.80 8.25
CA GLU A 167 9.84 10.97 7.24
C GLU A 167 9.33 11.74 6.00
N GLU A 168 8.09 12.24 6.03
CA GLU A 168 7.42 12.94 4.92
C GLU A 168 7.50 12.15 3.60
N LEU A 169 7.32 10.83 3.69
CA LEU A 169 7.44 9.93 2.55
C LEU A 169 6.13 9.88 1.76
N PRO A 170 6.20 9.91 0.42
CA PRO A 170 5.03 9.70 -0.43
C PRO A 170 4.51 8.28 -0.26
N ILE A 171 3.19 8.11 -0.36
CA ILE A 171 2.55 6.79 -0.28
C ILE A 171 2.00 6.43 -1.65
N LEU A 172 2.38 5.24 -2.13
CA LEU A 172 1.79 4.61 -3.29
C LEU A 172 0.59 3.74 -2.84
N ILE A 173 -0.60 4.08 -3.32
CA ILE A 173 -1.87 3.44 -2.99
C ILE A 173 -2.41 2.71 -4.22
N GLY A 174 -2.79 1.44 -4.04
CA GLY A 174 -3.43 0.64 -5.08
C GLY A 174 -4.00 -0.67 -4.56
N ARG A 175 -4.44 -1.52 -5.50
CA ARG A 175 -4.95 -2.88 -5.26
C ARG A 175 -4.38 -3.83 -6.31
N GLU A 176 -4.32 -5.13 -6.01
CA GLU A 176 -3.61 -6.13 -6.82
C GLU A 176 -3.99 -6.12 -8.31
N PHE A 177 -5.27 -5.96 -8.64
CA PHE A 177 -5.79 -5.94 -10.02
C PHE A 177 -6.11 -4.52 -10.53
N LEU A 178 -5.48 -3.50 -9.95
CA LEU A 178 -5.64 -2.13 -10.41
C LEU A 178 -4.75 -1.88 -11.63
N GLU A 179 -5.35 -1.36 -12.71
CA GLU A 179 -4.59 -0.91 -13.87
C GLU A 179 -3.52 0.12 -13.44
N PRO A 180 -2.30 0.09 -14.00
CA PRO A 180 -1.18 0.94 -13.58
C PRO A 180 -1.52 2.42 -13.49
N GLU A 181 -2.30 2.94 -14.44
CA GLU A 181 -2.72 4.34 -14.54
C GLU A 181 -3.54 4.81 -13.34
N LEU A 182 -4.23 3.87 -12.67
CA LEU A 182 -5.15 4.15 -11.56
C LEU A 182 -4.48 4.04 -10.18
N TRP A 183 -3.23 3.62 -10.11
CA TRP A 183 -2.45 3.69 -8.87
C TRP A 183 -2.22 5.15 -8.49
N ASN A 184 -2.35 5.48 -7.21
CA ASN A 184 -2.19 6.85 -6.72
C ASN A 184 -0.87 6.99 -5.99
N LEU A 185 -0.04 7.94 -6.44
CA LEU A 185 1.13 8.39 -5.71
C LEU A 185 0.75 9.71 -5.04
N ASP A 186 0.56 9.66 -3.71
CA ASP A 186 -0.12 10.71 -2.98
C ASP A 186 -1.44 11.12 -3.66
N SER A 187 -1.64 12.41 -3.93
CA SER A 187 -2.91 12.93 -4.45
C SER A 187 -3.08 12.83 -5.97
N GLN A 188 -2.15 12.18 -6.69
CA GLN A 188 -2.18 12.08 -8.14
C GLN A 188 -2.16 10.62 -8.59
N SER A 189 -2.98 10.30 -9.58
CA SER A 189 -2.88 9.01 -10.26
C SER A 189 -1.61 8.95 -11.12
N LEU A 190 -1.06 7.76 -11.34
CA LEU A 190 0.12 7.61 -12.21
C LEU A 190 -0.18 8.08 -13.64
N GLY A 191 -1.41 7.91 -14.13
CA GLY A 191 -1.84 8.47 -15.40
C GLY A 191 -1.66 9.99 -15.47
N GLU A 192 -2.12 10.71 -14.44
CA GLU A 192 -1.96 12.17 -14.37
C GLU A 192 -0.48 12.57 -14.24
N VAL A 193 0.30 11.86 -13.42
CA VAL A 193 1.74 12.15 -13.24
C VAL A 193 2.49 12.00 -14.58
N MET A 194 2.16 10.98 -15.35
CA MET A 194 2.81 10.71 -16.63
C MET A 194 2.33 11.64 -17.76
N GLU A 195 1.08 12.10 -17.73
CA GLU A 195 0.57 13.09 -18.69
C GLU A 195 1.07 14.52 -18.40
N VAL A 196 1.22 14.90 -17.13
CA VAL A 196 1.72 16.24 -16.74
C VAL A 196 3.20 16.43 -17.07
N ALA A 197 3.96 15.35 -17.22
CA ALA A 197 5.36 15.41 -17.61
C ALA A 197 5.58 15.52 -19.15
N ALA A 198 4.53 15.40 -19.98
CA ALA A 198 4.56 15.47 -21.45
C ALA A 198 4.35 16.90 -21.98
#